data_AF-W7Q583-F1
#
_entry.id   AF-W7Q583-F1
#
_cell.length_a   1.000
_cell.length_b   1.000
_cell.length_c   1.000
_cell.angle_alpha   90.00
_cell.angle_beta   90.00
_cell.angle_gamma   90.00
#
_symmetry.space_group_name_H-M   'P 1'
#
loop_
_entity.id
_entity.type
_entity.pdbx_description
1 polymer ?
#
loop_
_entity_poly.entity_id
_entity_poly.type
_entity_poly.pdbx_seq_one_letter_code
_entity_poly.pdbx_strand_id
1 'polypeptide(L)'
;ISRYDLLAMPVIDHDERLVGIVTHDDAMDVAESEATEDFHKGMSIGQLEDGVSRVPIWSLYRKRVTWLVLLVFANLFSGAGIAYFEDTIAAQVALVFFLPLLIGSGGNAGAQAATLMVRGMATGDVGVKDWSKLLGRELLVAGALGLTMALAVAPSA
;
A
#
# COMPACT_ATOMS: atom_id res chain seq x y z
N ILE A 1 17.58 -13.02 -15.85
CA ILE A 1 17.15 -14.40 -16.20
C ILE A 1 15.91 -14.30 -17.09
N SER A 2 14.75 -13.87 -16.59
CA SER A 2 13.52 -13.70 -17.39
C SER A 2 13.62 -12.73 -18.59
N ARG A 3 14.30 -11.58 -18.46
CA ARG A 3 14.43 -10.60 -19.57
C ARG A 3 15.21 -11.12 -20.79
N TYR A 4 16.06 -12.14 -20.62
CA TYR A 4 16.95 -12.67 -21.66
C TYR A 4 16.73 -14.18 -21.91
N ASP A 5 15.69 -14.76 -21.32
CA ASP A 5 15.32 -16.19 -21.45
C ASP A 5 16.48 -17.17 -21.16
N LEU A 6 17.30 -16.83 -20.16
CA LEU A 6 18.48 -17.62 -19.77
C LEU A 6 18.08 -18.73 -18.78
N LEU A 7 18.55 -19.96 -19.02
CA LEU A 7 18.34 -21.10 -18.10
C LEU A 7 19.16 -20.99 -16.81
N ALA A 8 20.31 -20.34 -16.87
CA ALA A 8 21.15 -20.03 -15.72
C ALA A 8 21.99 -18.78 -15.99
N MET A 9 22.36 -18.07 -14.92
CA MET A 9 23.23 -16.90 -14.96
C MET A 9 24.53 -17.21 -14.19
N PRO A 10 25.71 -17.13 -14.82
CA PRO A 10 26.98 -17.27 -14.13
C PRO A 10 27.21 -16.10 -13.17
N VAL A 11 27.67 -16.42 -11.95
CA VAL A 11 28.07 -15.45 -10.93
C VAL A 11 29.59 -15.38 -10.93
N ILE A 12 30.12 -14.18 -11.07
CA ILE A 12 31.56 -13.90 -11.06
C ILE A 12 31.96 -13.12 -9.80
N ASP A 13 33.18 -13.32 -9.34
CA ASP A 13 33.78 -12.49 -8.29
C ASP A 13 34.40 -11.20 -8.84
N HIS A 14 34.99 -10.40 -7.95
CA HIS A 14 35.67 -9.16 -8.30
C HIS A 14 36.90 -9.34 -9.21
N ASP A 15 37.47 -10.54 -9.28
CA ASP A 15 38.61 -10.89 -10.14
C ASP A 15 38.14 -11.53 -11.48
N GLU A 16 36.85 -11.37 -11.83
CA GLU A 16 36.19 -11.94 -13.02
C GLU A 16 36.22 -13.48 -13.08
N ARG A 17 36.39 -14.15 -11.94
CA ARG A 17 36.39 -15.61 -11.88
C ARG A 17 34.97 -16.12 -11.64
N LEU A 18 34.60 -17.19 -12.34
CA LEU A 18 33.33 -17.86 -12.13
C LEU A 18 33.31 -18.52 -10.75
N VAL A 19 32.42 -18.06 -9.87
CA VAL A 19 32.24 -18.59 -8.51
C VAL A 19 30.98 -19.41 -8.34
N GLY A 20 30.03 -19.33 -9.29
CA GLY A 20 28.80 -20.12 -9.24
C GLY A 20 27.86 -19.84 -10.40
N ILE A 21 26.67 -20.43 -10.32
CA ILE A 21 25.56 -20.18 -11.23
C ILE A 21 24.28 -20.00 -10.42
N VAL A 22 23.39 -19.13 -10.88
CA VAL A 22 22.01 -19.00 -10.40
C VAL A 22 21.11 -19.58 -11.48
N THR A 23 20.30 -20.57 -11.14
CA THR A 23 19.39 -21.19 -12.13
C THR A 23 18.09 -20.43 -12.24
N HIS A 24 17.34 -20.70 -13.32
CA HIS A 24 16.00 -20.14 -13.50
C HIS A 24 15.06 -20.50 -12.34
N ASP A 25 15.14 -21.72 -11.82
CA ASP A 25 14.27 -22.19 -10.73
C ASP A 25 14.58 -21.45 -9.42
N ASP A 26 15.86 -21.25 -9.09
CA ASP A 26 16.26 -20.45 -7.91
C ASP A 26 15.75 -19.00 -8.00
N ALA A 27 15.75 -18.43 -9.20
CA ALA A 27 15.27 -17.07 -9.43
C ALA A 27 13.74 -16.97 -9.34
N MET A 28 13.01 -18.02 -9.72
CA MET A 28 11.56 -18.11 -9.57
C MET A 28 11.15 -18.19 -8.10
N ASP A 29 11.86 -18.99 -7.29
CA ASP A 29 11.60 -19.10 -5.85
C ASP A 29 11.80 -17.75 -5.13
N VAL A 30 12.86 -17.01 -5.49
CA VAL A 30 13.08 -15.67 -4.95
C VAL A 30 11.97 -14.70 -5.38
N ALA A 31 11.55 -14.73 -6.64
CA ALA A 31 10.47 -13.86 -7.12
C ALA A 31 9.13 -14.14 -6.42
N GLU A 32 8.81 -15.41 -6.12
CA GLU A 32 7.61 -15.78 -5.34
C GLU A 32 7.71 -15.30 -3.89
N SER A 33 8.90 -15.42 -3.27
CA SER A 33 9.14 -14.95 -1.91
C SER A 33 9.02 -13.42 -1.78
N GLU A 34 9.56 -12.67 -2.75
CA GLU A 34 9.50 -11.21 -2.80
C GLU A 34 8.06 -10.74 -3.01
N ALA A 35 7.32 -11.37 -3.93
CA ALA A 35 5.90 -11.09 -4.12
C ALA A 35 5.10 -11.30 -2.83
N THR A 36 5.36 -12.41 -2.11
CA THR A 36 4.69 -12.72 -0.84
C THR A 36 5.06 -11.72 0.26
N GLU A 37 6.33 -11.32 0.33
CA GLU A 37 6.81 -10.30 1.25
C GLU A 37 6.14 -8.94 0.99
N ASP A 38 6.03 -8.52 -0.27
CA ASP A 38 5.36 -7.29 -0.67
C ASP A 38 3.87 -7.30 -0.31
N PHE A 39 3.19 -8.44 -0.48
CA PHE A 39 1.81 -8.60 0.02
C PHE A 39 1.72 -8.44 1.54
N HIS A 40 2.63 -9.06 2.29
CA HIS A 40 2.64 -8.96 3.75
C HIS A 40 2.99 -7.55 4.26
N LYS A 41 3.92 -6.85 3.58
CA LYS A 41 4.24 -5.44 3.83
C LYS A 41 3.06 -4.53 3.50
N GLY A 42 2.39 -4.74 2.36
CA GLY A 42 1.20 -4.00 1.96
C GLY A 42 0.05 -4.11 2.97
N MET A 43 -0.05 -5.24 3.68
CA MET A 43 -1.03 -5.46 4.75
C MET A 43 -0.55 -4.98 6.14
N SER A 44 0.62 -4.36 6.24
CA SER A 44 1.23 -3.90 7.51
C SER A 44 1.44 -5.00 8.56
N ILE A 45 1.54 -6.27 8.13
CA ILE A 45 1.75 -7.42 9.03
C ILE A 45 3.26 -7.69 9.19
N GLY A 46 4.12 -7.12 8.34
CA GLY A 46 5.54 -7.45 8.28
C GLY A 46 5.78 -8.87 7.75
N GLN A 47 7.01 -9.22 7.40
CA GLN A 47 7.33 -10.53 6.81
C GLN A 47 6.91 -11.66 7.75
N LEU A 48 6.14 -12.62 7.23
CA LEU A 48 5.86 -13.90 7.89
C LEU A 48 6.84 -14.92 7.29
N GLU A 49 7.84 -15.34 8.06
CA GLU A 49 8.84 -16.34 7.61
C GLU A 49 8.21 -17.71 7.37
N ASP A 50 7.12 -18.03 8.09
CA ASP A 50 6.32 -19.23 7.91
C ASP A 50 4.92 -18.89 7.40
N GLY A 51 4.32 -19.81 6.63
CA GLY A 51 2.93 -19.66 6.17
C GLY A 51 1.96 -19.45 7.35
N VAL A 52 0.89 -18.67 7.12
CA VAL A 52 -0.05 -18.18 8.16
C VAL A 52 -0.52 -19.26 9.16
N SER A 53 -0.72 -20.50 8.69
CA SER A 53 -1.18 -21.63 9.51
C SER A 53 -0.13 -22.13 10.53
N ARG A 54 1.15 -21.87 10.28
CA ARG A 54 2.28 -22.33 11.11
C ARG A 54 2.80 -21.26 12.06
N VAL A 55 2.42 -20.00 11.85
CA VAL A 55 2.84 -18.89 12.71
C VAL A 55 2.08 -18.93 14.04
N PRO A 56 2.77 -18.87 15.19
CA PRO A 56 2.08 -18.87 16.48
C PRO A 56 1.21 -17.63 16.65
N ILE A 57 0.02 -17.81 17.23
CA ILE A 57 -0.99 -16.74 17.43
C ILE A 57 -0.38 -15.49 18.09
N TRP A 58 0.49 -15.70 19.07
CA TRP A 58 1.16 -14.58 19.77
C TRP A 58 2.05 -13.74 18.84
N SER A 59 2.73 -14.36 17.88
CA SER A 59 3.55 -13.64 16.88
C SER A 59 2.68 -12.79 15.96
N LEU A 60 1.57 -13.35 15.46
CA LEU A 60 0.60 -12.61 14.64
C LEU A 60 -0.04 -11.45 15.42
N TYR A 61 -0.44 -11.71 16.66
CA TYR A 61 -1.01 -10.68 17.54
C TYR A 61 -0.02 -9.54 17.77
N ARG A 62 1.23 -9.83 18.16
CA ARG A 62 2.23 -8.79 18.44
C ARG A 62 2.52 -7.92 17.21
N LYS A 63 2.61 -8.53 16.01
CA LYS A 63 2.82 -7.81 14.75
C LYS A 63 1.65 -6.88 14.42
N ARG A 64 0.41 -7.36 14.58
CA ARG A 64 -0.80 -6.58 14.29
C ARG A 64 -1.12 -5.53 15.34
N VAL A 65 -1.09 -5.87 16.63
CA VAL A 65 -1.51 -4.98 17.72
C VAL A 65 -0.66 -3.73 17.79
N THR A 66 0.65 -3.85 17.56
CA THR A 66 1.57 -2.71 17.57
C THR A 66 1.17 -1.68 16.52
N TRP A 67 0.89 -2.16 15.30
CA TRP A 67 0.46 -1.30 14.20
C TRP A 67 -0.95 -0.75 14.42
N LEU A 68 -1.91 -1.58 14.83
CA LEU A 68 -3.29 -1.16 15.08
C LEU A 68 -3.39 -0.12 16.20
N VAL A 69 -2.62 -0.27 17.29
CA VAL A 69 -2.59 0.72 18.37
C VAL A 69 -2.02 2.05 17.87
N LEU A 70 -0.96 2.03 17.08
CA LEU A 70 -0.43 3.25 16.44
C LEU A 70 -1.49 3.92 15.57
N LEU A 71 -2.23 3.15 14.76
CA LEU A 71 -3.35 3.68 13.97
C LEU A 71 -4.48 4.25 14.83
N VAL A 72 -4.79 3.66 16.00
CA VAL A 72 -5.78 4.23 16.92
C VAL A 72 -5.33 5.60 17.42
N PHE A 73 -4.06 5.76 17.80
CA PHE A 73 -3.53 7.06 18.19
C PHE A 73 -3.54 8.06 17.03
N ALA A 74 -3.23 7.63 15.81
CA ALA A 74 -3.35 8.46 14.62
C ALA A 74 -4.81 8.93 14.40
N ASN A 75 -5.79 8.03 14.57
CA ASN A 75 -7.22 8.34 14.45
C ASN A 75 -7.72 9.29 15.55
N LEU A 76 -7.07 9.32 16.71
CA LEU A 76 -7.43 10.26 17.77
C LEU A 76 -7.22 11.72 17.33
N PHE A 77 -6.22 12.00 16.49
CA PHE A 77 -6.04 13.34 15.89
C PHE A 77 -7.19 13.71 14.95
N SER A 78 -7.68 12.76 14.14
CA SER A 78 -8.87 12.97 13.32
C SER A 78 -10.11 13.22 14.18
N GLY A 79 -10.27 12.48 15.28
CA GLY A 79 -11.35 12.68 16.25
C GLY A 79 -11.30 14.05 16.92
N ALA A 80 -10.10 14.52 17.30
CA ALA A 80 -9.90 15.87 17.83
C ALA A 80 -10.25 16.95 16.80
N GLY A 81 -9.91 16.73 15.52
CA GLY A 81 -10.32 17.60 14.43
C GLY A 81 -11.83 17.69 14.27
N ILE A 82 -12.55 16.56 14.37
CA ILE A 82 -14.03 16.55 14.33
C ILE A 82 -14.61 17.27 15.55
N ALA A 83 -14.08 17.03 16.76
CA ALA A 83 -14.52 17.68 17.98
C ALA A 83 -14.34 19.20 17.95
N TYR A 84 -13.29 19.70 17.29
CA TYR A 84 -13.11 21.14 17.07
C TYR A 84 -14.29 21.78 16.31
N PHE A 85 -14.99 21.02 15.46
CA PHE A 85 -16.17 21.47 14.72
C PHE A 85 -17.51 21.08 15.37
N GLU A 86 -17.52 20.72 16.66
CA GLU A 86 -18.71 20.29 17.40
C GLU A 86 -19.88 21.28 17.25
N ASP A 87 -19.64 22.59 17.42
CA ASP A 87 -20.68 23.62 17.27
C ASP A 87 -21.29 23.66 15.86
N THR A 88 -20.46 23.42 14.82
CA THR A 88 -20.90 23.39 13.42
C THR A 88 -21.74 22.14 13.15
N ILE A 89 -21.32 21.00 13.70
CA ILE A 89 -22.03 19.73 13.60
C ILE A 89 -23.36 19.81 14.37
N ALA A 90 -23.39 20.46 15.54
CA ALA A 90 -24.61 20.67 16.31
C ALA A 90 -25.61 21.56 15.56
N ALA A 91 -25.14 22.57 14.83
CA ALA A 91 -25.98 23.40 13.98
C ALA A 91 -26.58 22.62 12.79
N GLN A 92 -25.85 21.65 12.23
CA GLN A 92 -26.32 20.79 11.14
C GLN A 92 -25.90 19.33 11.34
N VAL A 93 -26.71 18.59 12.11
CA VAL A 93 -26.42 17.19 12.46
C VAL A 93 -26.31 16.28 11.23
N ALA A 94 -26.95 16.65 10.12
CA ALA A 94 -26.88 15.91 8.87
C ALA A 94 -25.44 15.73 8.32
N LEU A 95 -24.50 16.61 8.69
CA LEU A 95 -23.09 16.50 8.30
C LEU A 95 -22.46 15.18 8.75
N VAL A 96 -22.91 14.61 9.88
CA VAL A 96 -22.39 13.34 10.41
C VAL A 96 -22.68 12.18 9.48
N PHE A 97 -23.79 12.21 8.72
CA PHE A 97 -24.12 11.13 7.77
C PHE A 97 -23.13 11.05 6.60
N PHE A 98 -22.45 12.16 6.27
CA PHE A 98 -21.44 12.19 5.23
C PHE A 98 -20.06 11.74 5.72
N LEU A 99 -19.79 11.75 7.03
CA LEU A 99 -18.48 11.38 7.58
C LEU A 99 -18.05 9.94 7.18
N PRO A 100 -18.86 8.88 7.37
CA PRO A 100 -18.47 7.54 6.97
C PRO A 100 -18.21 7.41 5.46
N LEU A 101 -19.03 8.09 4.65
CA LEU A 101 -18.91 8.07 3.20
C LEU A 101 -17.61 8.73 2.74
N LEU A 102 -17.29 9.92 3.26
CA LEU A 102 -16.08 10.67 2.91
C LEU A 102 -14.82 9.94 3.39
N ILE A 103 -14.80 9.47 4.64
CA ILE A 103 -13.66 8.77 5.23
C ILE A 103 -13.42 7.45 4.48
N GLY A 104 -14.48 6.65 4.26
CA GLY A 104 -14.37 5.35 3.59
C GLY A 104 -13.95 5.48 2.12
N SER A 105 -14.57 6.41 1.39
CA SER A 105 -14.24 6.67 -0.02
C SER A 105 -12.82 7.19 -0.20
N GLY A 106 -12.41 8.16 0.63
CA GLY A 106 -11.06 8.71 0.63
C GLY A 106 -10.02 7.64 0.97
N GLY A 107 -10.31 6.79 1.97
CA GLY A 107 -9.46 5.66 2.33
C GLY A 107 -9.28 4.66 1.18
N ASN A 108 -10.36 4.29 0.50
CA ASN A 108 -10.31 3.37 -0.64
C ASN A 108 -9.52 3.95 -1.82
N ALA A 109 -9.76 5.21 -2.18
CA ALA A 109 -9.02 5.89 -3.24
C ALA A 109 -7.52 6.00 -2.90
N GLY A 110 -7.19 6.40 -1.67
CA GLY A 110 -5.81 6.48 -1.19
C GLY A 110 -5.10 5.12 -1.20
N ALA A 111 -5.79 4.04 -0.80
CA ALA A 111 -5.23 2.69 -0.85
C ALA A 111 -4.96 2.22 -2.29
N GLN A 112 -5.83 2.55 -3.24
CA GLN A 112 -5.63 2.25 -4.67
C GLN A 112 -4.40 2.98 -5.21
N ALA A 113 -4.31 4.29 -4.97
CA ALA A 113 -3.17 5.11 -5.38
C ALA A 113 -1.85 4.59 -4.76
N ALA A 114 -1.84 4.32 -3.46
CA ALA A 114 -0.67 3.79 -2.76
C ALA A 114 -0.23 2.43 -3.31
N THR A 115 -1.17 1.51 -3.56
CA THR A 115 -0.87 0.18 -4.10
C THR A 115 -0.25 0.25 -5.49
N LEU A 116 -0.81 1.08 -6.37
CA LEU A 116 -0.28 1.29 -7.73
C LEU A 116 1.13 1.88 -7.69
N MET A 117 1.36 2.87 -6.82
CA MET A 117 2.67 3.51 -6.67
C MET A 117 3.72 2.56 -6.10
N VAL A 118 3.41 1.83 -5.02
CA VAL A 118 4.32 0.85 -4.41
C VAL A 118 4.68 -0.23 -5.41
N ARG A 119 3.70 -0.76 -6.14
CA ARG A 119 3.96 -1.75 -7.19
C ARG A 119 4.81 -1.18 -8.32
N GLY A 120 4.52 0.03 -8.78
CA GLY A 120 5.33 0.69 -9.82
C GLY A 120 6.79 0.88 -9.40
N MET A 121 7.03 1.18 -8.11
CA MET A 121 8.38 1.25 -7.55
C MET A 121 9.04 -0.13 -7.48
N ALA A 122 8.33 -1.16 -7.03
CA ALA A 122 8.84 -2.53 -6.93
C ALA A 122 9.21 -3.12 -8.30
N THR A 123 8.42 -2.84 -9.35
CA THR A 123 8.70 -3.32 -10.71
C THR A 123 9.73 -2.48 -11.48
N GLY A 124 10.23 -1.39 -10.89
CA GLY A 124 11.15 -0.46 -11.54
C GLY A 124 10.52 0.40 -12.65
N ASP A 125 9.18 0.48 -12.71
CA ASP A 125 8.43 1.33 -13.64
C ASP A 125 8.40 2.80 -13.17
N VAL A 126 8.45 2.99 -11.85
CA VAL A 126 8.44 4.31 -11.19
C VAL A 126 9.77 4.56 -10.49
N GLY A 127 10.50 5.58 -10.94
CA GLY A 127 11.71 6.07 -10.26
C GLY A 127 11.44 7.29 -9.37
N VAL A 128 12.33 7.54 -8.40
CA VAL A 128 12.28 8.74 -7.54
C VAL A 128 12.32 10.04 -8.35
N LYS A 129 12.96 10.02 -9.53
CA LYS A 129 13.06 11.16 -10.45
C LYS A 129 11.72 11.52 -11.10
N ASP A 130 10.76 10.60 -11.14
CA ASP A 130 9.45 10.79 -11.78
C ASP A 130 8.38 11.33 -10.80
N TRP A 131 8.72 11.50 -9.53
CA TRP A 131 7.77 11.80 -8.46
C TRP A 131 6.89 13.02 -8.72
N SER A 132 7.47 14.13 -9.20
CA SER A 132 6.71 15.36 -9.48
C SER A 132 5.71 15.21 -10.65
N LYS A 133 6.12 14.49 -11.71
CA LYS A 133 5.26 14.19 -12.87
C LYS A 133 4.12 13.25 -12.46
N LEU A 134 4.42 12.24 -11.67
CA LEU A 134 3.44 11.26 -11.21
C LEU A 134 2.45 11.90 -10.23
N LEU A 135 2.90 12.76 -9.32
CA LEU A 135 2.02 13.52 -8.43
C LEU A 135 1.05 14.41 -9.22
N GLY A 136 1.53 15.13 -10.24
CA GLY A 136 0.67 15.95 -11.09
C GLY A 136 -0.39 15.13 -11.83
N ARG A 137 -0.01 13.95 -12.36
CA ARG A 137 -0.94 13.02 -13.00
C ARG A 137 -1.98 12.49 -12.00
N GLU A 138 -1.55 12.13 -10.79
CA GLU A 138 -2.44 11.60 -9.75
C GLU A 138 -3.45 12.65 -9.27
N LEU A 139 -3.04 13.92 -9.14
CA LEU A 139 -3.97 15.00 -8.80
C LEU A 139 -5.10 15.16 -9.83
N LEU A 140 -4.80 14.99 -11.12
CA LEU A 140 -5.82 15.03 -12.18
C LEU A 140 -6.78 13.83 -12.10
N VAL A 141 -6.24 12.63 -11.86
CA VAL A 141 -7.05 11.41 -11.69
C VAL A 141 -7.93 11.52 -10.45
N ALA A 142 -7.36 11.93 -9.31
CA ALA A 142 -8.08 12.13 -8.05
C ALA A 142 -9.17 13.21 -8.19
N GLY A 143 -8.90 14.30 -8.89
CA GLY A 143 -9.89 15.34 -9.19
C GLY A 143 -11.05 14.82 -10.04
N ALA A 144 -10.75 14.05 -11.09
CA ALA A 144 -11.76 13.45 -11.95
C ALA A 144 -12.62 12.43 -11.17
N LEU A 145 -12.00 11.55 -10.39
CA LEU A 145 -12.70 10.59 -9.52
C LEU A 145 -13.58 11.31 -8.49
N GLY A 146 -13.05 12.34 -7.82
CA GLY A 146 -13.81 13.15 -6.87
C GLY A 146 -15.05 13.78 -7.51
N LEU A 147 -14.92 14.32 -8.72
CA LEU A 147 -16.06 14.87 -9.46
C LEU A 147 -17.09 13.79 -9.81
N THR A 148 -16.66 12.64 -10.30
CA THR A 148 -17.56 11.51 -10.60
C THR A 148 -18.31 11.04 -9.36
N MET A 149 -17.63 10.93 -8.21
CA MET A 149 -18.26 10.53 -6.96
C MET A 149 -19.22 11.60 -6.42
N ALA A 150 -18.87 12.88 -6.53
CA ALA A 150 -19.76 13.97 -6.15
C ALA A 150 -21.06 13.95 -6.98
N LEU A 151 -20.96 13.75 -8.29
CA LEU A 151 -22.12 13.62 -9.17
C LEU A 151 -22.96 12.36 -8.88
N ALA A 152 -22.35 11.28 -8.40
CA ALA A 152 -23.07 10.07 -8.03
C ALA A 152 -23.86 10.21 -6.71
N VAL A 153 -23.34 11.01 -5.76
CA VAL A 153 -23.96 11.21 -4.44
C VAL A 153 -24.94 12.39 -4.42
N ALA A 154 -24.72 13.42 -5.24
CA ALA A 154 -25.58 14.61 -5.31
C ALA A 154 -27.09 14.33 -5.55
N PRO A 155 -27.51 13.30 -6.32
CA PRO A 155 -28.93 12.97 -6.49
C PRO A 155 -29.55 12.28 -5.26
N SER A 156 -28.73 11.81 -4.32
CA SER A 156 -29.13 11.05 -3.14
C SER A 156 -29.02 11.83 -1.82
N ALA A 157 -28.61 13.10 -1.88
CA ALA A 157 -28.55 14.06 -0.78
C ALA A 157 -29.68 15.09 -0.89
#